data_AF-A0A0B2UH92-F1
#
_entry.id   AF-A0A0B2UH92-F1
#
_cell.length_a   1.000
_cell.length_b   1.000
_cell.length_c   1.000
_cell.angle_alpha   90.00
_cell.angle_beta   90.00
_cell.angle_gamma   90.00
#
_symmetry.space_group_name_H-M   'P 1'
#
loop_
_entity.id
_entity.type
_entity.pdbx_description
1 polymer ?
#
loop_
_entity_poly.entity_id
_entity_poly.type
_entity_poly.pdbx_seq_one_letter_code
_entity_poly.pdbx_strand_id
1 'polypeptide(L)'
;MSDIQKRLEQIQQEQSSIGEVSKDKIKEMVANATNRYYSSQQSSKQQSLLSKMLPSCYPKASVEGTFKVNIQDMNMDNLHEETVFYIFYSFPGDELQLKAYNNIIKRKYIFCKIYKCFVFLTTSAVVDHIKRSIVMFDPYTWSKVSVEVSFDEKFIRSLEK
;
A
#
# COMPACT_ATOMS: atom_id res chain seq x y z
N MET A 1 -33.92 -57.10 47.77
CA MET A 1 -32.59 -56.70 47.26
C MET A 1 -32.52 -56.54 45.73
N SER A 2 -33.64 -56.64 44.97
CA SER A 2 -33.62 -56.60 43.50
C SER A 2 -33.80 -55.19 42.90
N ASP A 3 -34.56 -54.31 43.54
CA ASP A 3 -34.90 -52.99 42.96
C ASP A 3 -33.75 -51.98 43.00
N ILE A 4 -32.84 -52.12 43.97
CA ILE A 4 -31.66 -51.26 44.10
C ILE A 4 -30.65 -51.57 42.97
N GLN A 5 -30.52 -52.85 42.60
CA GLN A 5 -29.65 -53.27 41.50
C GLN A 5 -30.19 -52.79 40.14
N LYS A 6 -31.50 -52.89 39.90
CA LYS A 6 -32.13 -52.34 38.69
C LYS A 6 -31.98 -50.84 38.57
N ARG A 7 -32.13 -50.09 39.67
CA ARG A 7 -31.90 -48.64 39.66
C ARG A 7 -30.44 -48.29 39.38
N LEU A 8 -29.49 -49.06 39.91
CA LEU A 8 -28.06 -48.87 39.65
C LEU A 8 -27.70 -49.14 38.18
N GLU A 9 -28.26 -50.17 37.56
CA GLU A 9 -28.08 -50.45 36.12
C GLU A 9 -28.68 -49.36 35.24
N GLN A 10 -29.84 -48.82 35.62
CA GLN A 10 -30.50 -47.75 34.88
C GLN A 10 -29.70 -46.44 34.96
N ILE A 11 -29.12 -46.12 36.12
CA ILE A 11 -28.23 -44.96 36.30
C ILE A 11 -26.92 -45.15 35.52
N GLN A 12 -26.38 -46.38 35.44
CA GLN A 12 -25.19 -46.66 34.62
C GLN A 12 -25.47 -46.54 33.11
N GLN A 13 -26.66 -46.92 32.65
CA GLN A 13 -27.10 -46.73 31.25
C GLN A 13 -27.35 -45.25 30.92
N GLU A 14 -27.95 -44.47 31.84
CA GLU A 14 -28.13 -43.04 31.64
C GLU A 14 -26.79 -42.27 31.64
N GLN A 15 -25.85 -42.62 32.53
CA GLN A 15 -24.53 -41.99 32.56
C GLN A 15 -23.65 -42.33 31.35
N SER A 16 -23.81 -43.52 30.76
CA SER A 16 -23.12 -43.88 29.51
C SER A 16 -23.72 -43.19 28.28
N SER A 17 -24.99 -42.75 28.32
CA SER A 17 -25.62 -41.97 27.25
C SER A 17 -25.32 -40.46 27.28
N ILE A 18 -24.87 -39.93 28.42
CA ILE A 18 -24.53 -38.50 28.61
C ILE A 18 -23.11 -38.18 28.11
N GLY A 19 -22.28 -39.20 27.85
CA GLY A 19 -20.85 -39.06 27.54
C GLY A 19 -20.46 -38.92 26.07
N GLU A 20 -21.37 -39.08 25.11
CA GLU A 20 -21.03 -39.02 23.68
C GLU A 20 -21.76 -37.90 22.95
N VAL A 21 -21.43 -36.65 23.29
CA VAL A 21 -21.46 -35.64 22.24
C VAL A 21 -20.36 -36.04 21.25
N SER A 22 -20.75 -36.73 20.18
CA SER A 22 -19.85 -37.15 19.11
C SER A 22 -18.93 -35.98 18.75
N LYS A 23 -17.62 -36.26 18.72
CA LYS A 23 -16.58 -35.28 18.35
C LYS A 23 -16.92 -34.58 17.04
N ASP A 24 -17.68 -35.21 16.16
CA ASP A 24 -18.07 -34.66 14.88
C ASP A 24 -19.18 -33.61 15.00
N LYS A 25 -20.10 -33.76 15.97
CA LYS A 25 -21.11 -32.74 16.30
C LYS A 25 -20.47 -31.49 16.92
N ILE A 26 -19.43 -31.68 17.75
CA ILE A 26 -18.67 -30.56 18.32
C ILE A 26 -17.87 -29.85 17.22
N LYS A 27 -17.21 -30.59 16.32
CA LYS A 27 -16.52 -30.01 15.15
C LYS A 27 -17.48 -29.22 14.26
N GLU A 28 -18.68 -29.73 14.01
CA GLU A 28 -19.70 -29.05 13.21
C GLU A 28 -20.19 -27.76 13.89
N MET A 29 -20.41 -27.78 15.20
CA MET A 29 -20.77 -26.59 15.97
C MET A 29 -19.65 -25.53 15.97
N VAL A 30 -18.39 -25.96 16.11
CA VAL A 30 -17.22 -25.07 16.03
C VAL A 30 -17.04 -24.51 14.62
N ALA A 31 -17.24 -25.32 13.58
CA ALA A 31 -17.19 -24.87 12.18
C ALA A 31 -18.30 -23.85 11.86
N ASN A 32 -19.50 -24.05 12.39
CA ASN A 32 -20.60 -23.11 12.22
C ASN A 32 -20.39 -21.80 13.01
N ALA A 33 -19.84 -21.88 14.23
CA ALA A 33 -19.52 -20.70 15.03
C ALA A 33 -18.40 -19.85 14.38
N THR A 34 -17.36 -20.49 13.87
CA THR A 34 -16.27 -19.82 13.14
C THR A 34 -16.77 -19.19 11.84
N ASN A 35 -17.56 -19.91 11.03
CA ASN A 35 -18.14 -19.36 9.79
C ASN A 35 -19.03 -18.13 10.03
N ARG A 36 -19.85 -18.12 11.09
CA ARG A 36 -20.66 -16.94 11.44
C ARG A 36 -19.80 -15.75 11.87
N TYR A 37 -18.70 -16.00 12.59
CA TYR A 37 -17.75 -14.96 12.99
C TYR A 37 -17.06 -14.34 11.77
N TYR A 38 -16.60 -15.15 10.82
CA TYR A 38 -15.98 -14.67 9.58
C TYR A 38 -16.96 -13.96 8.64
N SER A 39 -18.22 -14.41 8.59
CA SER A 39 -19.27 -13.76 7.79
C SER A 39 -19.63 -12.37 8.33
N SER A 40 -19.61 -12.19 9.67
CA SER A 40 -19.89 -10.89 10.29
C SER A 40 -18.80 -9.85 10.02
N GLN A 41 -17.52 -10.27 9.98
CA GLN A 41 -16.39 -9.37 9.71
C GLN A 41 -16.33 -8.88 8.26
N GLN A 42 -16.92 -9.60 7.30
CA GLN A 42 -16.98 -9.14 5.91
C GLN A 42 -17.98 -8.00 5.68
N SER A 43 -18.92 -7.75 6.60
CA SER A 43 -20.05 -6.86 6.38
C SER A 43 -19.91 -5.42 6.90
N SER A 44 -18.81 -5.06 7.57
CA SER A 44 -18.63 -3.69 8.08
C SER A 44 -17.20 -3.17 7.93
N LYS A 45 -16.73 -3.08 6.68
CA LYS A 45 -15.65 -2.12 6.40
C LYS A 45 -16.25 -0.73 6.54
N GLN A 46 -16.00 -0.09 7.68
CA GLN A 46 -16.42 1.29 7.90
C GLN A 46 -15.75 2.19 6.86
N GLN A 47 -16.57 2.78 5.99
CA GLN A 47 -16.15 3.82 5.05
C GLN A 47 -15.39 4.93 5.77
N SER A 48 -14.23 5.31 5.23
CA SER A 48 -13.49 6.47 5.73
C SER A 48 -14.36 7.73 5.63
N LEU A 49 -14.20 8.67 6.57
CA LEU A 49 -14.97 9.92 6.56
C LEU A 49 -14.85 10.64 5.19
N LEU A 50 -13.67 10.62 4.59
CA LEU A 50 -13.39 11.23 3.29
C LEU A 50 -14.19 10.56 2.15
N SER A 51 -14.33 9.22 2.17
CA SER A 51 -15.12 8.51 1.17
C SER A 51 -16.61 8.86 1.22
N LYS A 52 -17.13 9.24 2.39
CA LYS A 52 -18.53 9.67 2.58
C LYS A 52 -18.78 11.09 2.09
N MET A 53 -17.74 11.93 2.01
CA MET A 53 -17.84 13.31 1.55
C MET A 53 -17.80 13.43 0.02
N LEU A 54 -17.40 12.38 -0.71
CA LEU A 54 -17.38 12.40 -2.16
C LEU A 54 -18.81 12.32 -2.73
N PRO A 55 -19.19 13.20 -3.66
CA PRO A 55 -20.50 13.12 -4.31
C PRO A 55 -20.71 11.78 -5.03
N SER A 56 -21.96 11.32 -5.08
CA SER A 56 -22.32 10.01 -5.63
C SER A 56 -22.00 9.84 -7.12
N CYS A 57 -21.84 10.95 -7.86
CA CYS A 57 -21.47 10.96 -9.27
C CYS A 57 -19.97 10.72 -9.53
N TYR A 58 -19.13 10.77 -8.49
CA TYR A 58 -17.71 10.44 -8.65
C TYR A 58 -17.53 8.92 -8.74
N PRO A 59 -16.60 8.45 -9.59
CA PRO A 59 -16.29 7.03 -9.66
C PRO A 59 -15.78 6.55 -8.30
N LYS A 60 -16.54 5.64 -7.68
CA LYS A 60 -16.15 5.01 -6.42
C LYS A 60 -15.00 4.05 -6.71
N ALA A 61 -13.96 4.09 -5.88
CA ALA A 61 -12.95 3.04 -5.90
C ALA A 61 -13.62 1.68 -5.65
N SER A 62 -13.21 0.66 -6.38
CA SER A 62 -13.77 -0.71 -6.27
C SER A 62 -13.55 -1.35 -4.90
N VAL A 63 -12.70 -0.75 -4.04
CA VAL A 63 -12.52 -1.10 -2.63
C VAL A 63 -12.41 0.19 -1.82
N GLU A 64 -13.37 0.43 -0.92
CA GLU A 64 -13.37 1.63 -0.07
C GLU A 64 -12.15 1.64 0.87
N GLY A 65 -11.39 2.74 0.85
CA GLY A 65 -10.23 2.98 1.72
C GLY A 65 -8.88 3.07 0.99
N THR A 66 -8.81 2.68 -0.28
CA THR A 66 -7.67 2.98 -1.15
C THR A 66 -8.23 3.29 -2.52
N PHE A 67 -7.91 4.45 -3.10
CA PHE A 67 -8.07 4.65 -4.52
C PHE A 67 -7.09 3.69 -5.21
N LYS A 68 -7.44 2.40 -5.29
CA LYS A 68 -6.70 1.41 -6.07
C LYS A 68 -7.00 1.72 -7.53
N VAL A 69 -6.40 2.80 -8.07
CA VAL A 69 -5.79 2.67 -9.41
C VAL A 69 -5.01 1.37 -9.31
N ASN A 70 -5.20 0.41 -10.19
CA ASN A 70 -4.52 -0.87 -10.03
C ASN A 70 -3.00 -0.61 -10.03
N ILE A 71 -2.41 -0.45 -8.84
CA ILE A 71 -1.05 0.10 -8.63
C ILE A 71 -0.03 -0.79 -9.31
N GLN A 72 -0.36 -2.07 -9.40
CA GLN A 72 0.43 -3.09 -10.08
C GLN A 72 0.45 -2.86 -11.60
N ASP A 73 -0.68 -2.50 -12.20
CA ASP A 73 -0.86 -2.37 -13.65
C ASP A 73 -0.72 -0.94 -14.18
N MET A 74 -0.54 0.05 -13.30
CA MET A 74 -0.41 1.45 -13.70
C MET A 74 0.87 1.64 -14.52
N ASN A 75 0.70 1.78 -15.84
CA ASN A 75 1.80 2.03 -16.75
C ASN A 75 2.28 3.49 -16.62
N MET A 76 3.40 3.68 -15.91
CA MET A 76 4.02 4.99 -15.67
C MET A 76 4.50 5.69 -16.95
N ASP A 77 4.72 4.94 -18.04
CA ASP A 77 5.16 5.52 -19.32
C ASP A 77 4.07 6.38 -19.98
N ASN A 78 2.79 6.10 -19.71
CA ASN A 78 1.67 6.84 -20.28
C ASN A 78 1.36 8.15 -19.53
N LEU A 79 2.00 8.37 -18.39
CA LEU A 79 1.73 9.51 -17.54
C LEU A 79 2.56 10.72 -17.96
N HIS A 80 1.98 11.91 -17.77
CA HIS A 80 2.75 13.14 -17.89
C HIS A 80 3.84 13.18 -16.81
N GLU A 81 4.98 13.79 -17.11
CA GLU A 81 6.13 13.88 -16.18
C GLU A 81 5.74 14.48 -14.82
N GLU A 82 4.88 15.49 -14.84
CA GLU A 82 4.38 16.15 -13.63
C GLU A 82 3.58 15.21 -12.74
N THR A 83 2.79 14.32 -13.35
CA THR A 83 2.07 13.27 -12.62
C THR A 83 3.04 12.27 -12.00
N VAL A 84 4.13 11.95 -12.68
CA VAL A 84 5.16 11.05 -12.12
C VAL A 84 5.89 11.73 -10.95
N PHE A 85 6.20 13.03 -11.06
CA PHE A 85 6.72 13.82 -9.94
C PHE A 85 5.74 13.87 -8.76
N TYR A 86 4.45 14.09 -9.04
CA TYR A 86 3.39 14.01 -8.02
C TYR A 86 3.44 12.70 -7.24
N ILE A 87 3.51 11.57 -7.95
CA ILE A 87 3.56 10.25 -7.33
C ILE A 87 4.83 10.12 -6.46
N PHE A 88 5.98 10.54 -6.98
CA PHE A 88 7.25 10.42 -6.25
C PHE A 88 7.25 11.22 -4.93
N TYR A 89 6.74 12.46 -4.93
CA TYR A 89 6.75 13.32 -3.76
C TYR A 89 5.59 13.05 -2.79
N SER A 90 4.46 12.52 -3.27
CA SER A 90 3.27 12.31 -2.45
C SER A 90 3.23 10.97 -1.70
N PHE A 91 3.95 9.94 -2.20
CA PHE A 91 3.88 8.57 -1.66
C PHE A 91 5.24 8.05 -1.17
N PRO A 92 5.89 8.67 -0.18
CA PRO A 92 7.20 8.25 0.29
C PRO A 92 7.18 6.83 0.87
N GLY A 93 8.14 5.99 0.45
CA GLY A 93 8.32 4.63 0.95
C GLY A 93 7.39 3.57 0.33
N ASP A 94 6.54 3.96 -0.62
CA ASP A 94 5.65 3.03 -1.33
C ASP A 94 6.31 2.49 -2.61
N GLU A 95 5.86 1.33 -3.10
CA GLU A 95 6.29 0.75 -4.38
C GLU A 95 6.04 1.71 -5.56
N LEU A 96 4.99 2.54 -5.45
CA LEU A 96 4.67 3.60 -6.40
C LEU A 96 5.80 4.62 -6.56
N GLN A 97 6.45 4.99 -5.45
CA GLN A 97 7.56 5.93 -5.49
C GLN A 97 8.75 5.33 -6.23
N LEU A 98 9.05 4.05 -6.02
CA LEU A 98 10.13 3.36 -6.73
C LEU A 98 9.84 3.26 -8.22
N LYS A 99 8.60 2.93 -8.61
CA LYS A 99 8.18 2.92 -10.03
C LYS A 99 8.29 4.31 -10.65
N ALA A 100 7.88 5.35 -9.94
CA ALA A 100 7.99 6.74 -10.38
C ALA A 100 9.47 7.16 -10.53
N TYR A 101 10.32 6.86 -9.55
CA TYR A 101 11.76 7.11 -9.61
C TYR A 101 12.38 6.50 -10.86
N ASN A 102 12.17 5.20 -11.09
CA ASN A 102 12.70 4.50 -12.27
C ASN A 102 12.21 5.13 -13.58
N ASN A 103 10.95 5.56 -13.65
CA ASN A 103 10.41 6.23 -14.82
C ASN A 103 11.06 7.61 -15.05
N ILE A 104 11.30 8.37 -13.97
CA ILE A 104 11.97 9.67 -14.03
C ILE A 104 13.42 9.51 -14.52
N ILE A 105 14.16 8.52 -14.01
CA ILE A 105 15.51 8.20 -14.49
C ILE A 105 15.50 7.80 -15.98
N LYS A 106 14.52 6.99 -16.42
CA LYS A 106 14.31 6.64 -17.83
C LYS A 106 14.10 7.88 -18.71
N ARG A 107 13.51 8.95 -18.18
CA ARG A 107 13.35 10.26 -18.84
C ARG A 107 14.59 11.15 -18.79
N LYS A 108 15.74 10.63 -18.36
CA LYS A 108 17.06 11.32 -18.27
C LYS A 108 17.14 12.39 -17.17
N TYR A 109 16.20 12.39 -16.23
CA TYR A 109 16.37 13.14 -14.99
C TYR A 109 17.31 12.38 -14.05
N ILE A 110 17.94 13.13 -13.15
CA ILE A 110 18.88 12.59 -12.16
C ILE A 110 18.48 13.16 -10.81
N PHE A 111 18.44 12.34 -9.76
CA PHE A 111 18.08 12.84 -8.44
C PHE A 111 19.28 13.52 -7.78
N CYS A 112 19.13 14.75 -7.33
CA CYS A 112 20.16 15.48 -6.59
C CYS A 112 19.86 15.43 -5.09
N LYS A 113 20.72 14.76 -4.31
CA LYS A 113 20.56 14.60 -2.86
C LYS A 113 20.64 15.93 -2.09
N ILE A 114 21.39 16.90 -2.59
CA ILE A 114 21.54 18.22 -1.94
C ILE A 114 20.22 18.98 -2.01
N TYR A 115 19.63 19.07 -3.20
CA TYR A 115 18.37 19.79 -3.40
C TYR A 115 17.14 18.94 -3.09
N LYS A 116 17.30 17.62 -2.97
CA LYS A 116 16.20 16.64 -2.87
C LYS A 116 15.22 16.73 -4.04
N CYS A 117 15.76 17.08 -5.22
CA CYS A 117 15.01 17.38 -6.43
C CYS A 117 15.59 16.65 -7.63
N PHE A 118 14.75 16.41 -8.64
CA PHE A 118 15.22 15.90 -9.92
C PHE A 118 15.76 17.02 -10.79
N VAL A 119 16.94 16.80 -11.34
CA VAL A 119 17.64 17.73 -12.23
C VAL A 119 17.80 17.12 -13.61
N PHE A 120 17.74 17.96 -14.62
CA PHE A 120 18.06 17.64 -16.00
C PHE A 120 19.32 18.40 -16.40
N LEU A 121 20.32 17.64 -16.86
CA LEU A 121 21.62 18.17 -17.27
C LEU A 121 21.73 18.07 -18.79
N THR A 122 21.95 19.21 -19.45
CA THR A 122 22.20 19.26 -20.90
C THR A 122 23.60 18.74 -21.25
N THR A 123 24.54 18.90 -20.33
CA THR A 123 25.95 18.49 -20.47
C THR A 123 26.29 17.36 -19.53
N SER A 124 27.38 16.65 -19.83
CA SER A 124 27.87 15.58 -18.95
C SER A 124 28.18 16.10 -17.54
N ALA A 125 27.88 15.28 -16.53
CA ALA A 125 28.17 15.54 -15.14
C ALA A 125 29.66 15.27 -14.87
N VAL A 126 30.50 16.29 -15.06
CA VAL A 126 31.95 16.23 -14.82
C VAL A 126 32.33 17.32 -13.82
N VAL A 127 33.29 17.03 -12.95
CA VAL A 127 33.86 18.01 -12.01
C VAL A 127 34.82 18.91 -12.78
N ASP A 128 34.45 20.18 -12.95
CA ASP A 128 35.28 21.18 -13.62
C ASP A 128 35.22 22.56 -12.96
N HIS A 129 34.46 22.71 -11.88
CA HIS A 129 34.28 23.98 -11.16
C HIS A 129 33.67 25.11 -12.02
N ILE A 130 33.04 24.77 -13.15
CA ILE A 130 32.35 25.72 -14.01
C ILE A 130 30.89 25.83 -13.55
N LYS A 131 30.37 27.06 -13.55
CA LYS A 131 28.95 27.33 -13.33
C LYS A 131 28.15 27.03 -14.60
N ARG A 132 27.09 26.25 -14.46
CA ARG A 132 26.18 25.89 -15.56
C ARG A 132 24.74 26.06 -15.13
N SER A 133 23.91 26.53 -16.07
CA SER A 133 22.46 26.50 -15.89
C SER A 133 21.96 25.08 -16.07
N ILE A 134 21.27 24.56 -15.04
CA ILE A 134 20.57 23.28 -15.05
C ILE A 134 19.08 23.53 -14.92
N VAL A 135 18.25 22.58 -15.35
CA VAL A 135 16.82 22.61 -15.10
C VAL A 135 16.50 21.66 -13.95
N MET A 136 15.77 22.10 -12.95
CA MET A 136 15.30 21.25 -11.86
C MET A 136 13.78 21.33 -11.73
N PHE A 137 13.15 20.23 -11.33
CA PHE A 137 11.76 20.26 -10.90
C PHE A 137 11.72 20.58 -9.41
N ASP A 138 11.15 21.73 -9.06
CA ASP A 138 11.02 22.18 -7.69
C ASP A 138 9.66 21.75 -7.12
N PRO A 139 9.61 20.85 -6.12
CA PRO A 139 8.37 20.38 -5.53
C PRO A 139 7.67 21.43 -4.65
N TYR A 140 8.35 22.51 -4.25
CA TYR A 140 7.74 23.56 -3.43
C TYR A 140 6.94 24.56 -4.28
N THR A 141 7.48 24.96 -5.43
CA THR A 141 6.77 25.80 -6.41
C THR A 141 5.97 24.99 -7.43
N TRP A 142 6.13 23.67 -7.43
CA TRP A 142 5.52 22.74 -8.38
C TRP A 142 5.82 23.09 -9.84
N SER A 143 7.06 23.48 -10.12
CA SER A 143 7.45 24.00 -11.44
C SER A 143 8.86 23.61 -11.86
N LYS A 144 9.12 23.63 -13.17
CA LYS A 144 10.49 23.51 -13.70
C LYS A 144 11.18 24.87 -13.62
N VAL A 145 12.30 24.91 -12.91
CA VAL A 145 13.08 26.14 -12.71
C VAL A 145 14.50 25.95 -13.23
N SER A 146 15.04 27.01 -13.83
CA SER A 146 16.44 27.06 -14.25
C SER A 146 17.30 27.66 -13.16
N VAL A 147 18.35 26.94 -12.76
CA VAL A 147 19.26 27.37 -11.68
C VAL A 147 20.70 27.25 -12.15
N GLU A 148 21.51 28.25 -11.82
CA GLU A 148 22.94 28.21 -12.06
C GLU A 148 23.65 27.49 -10.91
N VAL A 149 24.37 26.41 -11.23
CA VAL A 149 25.04 25.56 -10.24
C VAL A 149 26.51 25.36 -10.65
N SER A 150 27.41 25.45 -9.68
CA SER A 150 28.82 25.11 -9.87
C SER A 150 29.01 23.60 -9.89
N PHE A 151 29.63 23.06 -10.94
CA PHE A 151 29.92 21.62 -11.07
C PHE A 151 31.19 21.28 -10.29
N ASP A 152 31.10 21.40 -8.96
CA ASP A 152 32.13 20.98 -8.02
C ASP A 152 31.96 19.50 -7.64
N GLU A 153 32.95 18.96 -6.94
CA GLU A 153 32.93 17.58 -6.48
C GLU A 153 31.72 17.28 -5.58
N LYS A 154 31.29 18.25 -4.76
CA LYS A 154 30.15 18.11 -3.85
C LYS A 154 28.85 17.92 -4.63
N PHE A 155 28.62 18.74 -5.67
CA PHE A 155 27.45 18.65 -6.53
C PHE A 155 27.46 17.34 -7.30
N ILE A 156 28.55 17.00 -7.98
CA ILE A 156 28.61 15.78 -8.82
C ILE A 156 28.42 14.52 -7.98
N ARG A 157 29.00 14.43 -6.78
CA ARG A 157 28.80 13.30 -5.84
C ARG A 157 27.37 13.22 -5.30
N SER A 158 26.60 14.31 -5.34
CA SER A 158 25.21 14.32 -4.87
C SER A 158 24.20 13.75 -5.87
N LEU A 159 24.63 13.53 -7.11
CA LEU A 159 23.78 13.03 -8.19
C LEU A 159 23.63 11.51 -8.10
N GLU A 160 22.39 11.04 -8.04
CA GLU A 160 22.01 9.63 -7.99
C GLU A 160 21.28 9.24 -9.26
N LYS A 161 21.76 8.16 -9.88
CA LYS A 161 21.28 7.61 -11.14
C LYS A 161 20.54 6.32 -10.86
#